data_AF-A0A9E1U7L3-F1
#
_entry.id   AF-A0A9E1U7L3-F1
#
_cell.length_a   1.000
_cell.length_b   1.000
_cell.length_c   1.000
_cell.angle_alpha   90.00
_cell.angle_beta   90.00
_cell.angle_gamma   90.00
#
_symmetry.space_group_name_H-M   'P 1'
#
loop_
_entity.id
_entity.type
_entity.pdbx_description
1 polymer ?
#
loop_
_entity_poly.entity_id
_entity_poly.type
_entity_poly.pdbx_seq_one_letter_code
_entity_poly.pdbx_strand_id
1 'polypeptide(L)'
;ISYEDMVVETAESHAWQSLGAGPVSQSLLFKLKIGNSRIDQRITLQTNSKALEFDTKVDWQESHRMLRTSFPVNVQTDFATCDIQYGHVKRPTHRNTTWDMARFEVAAQKYVDMSDQQKGVALLNDCKYGHKLHDNILDLHLLRAPTHPDPDADLGTHQFSYVLYPHNNTFQQSDVIEQAQQLNQEPLLFVGKPLSDLKPPVLVDGPNVGLEVLKKAEKENCWVIRIVERKGMKSLVRLHLTSSTSSLQPTDLMEWNDSGQSSAGEVKLFLKPFEIKTFKITQSF
;
A
#
# COMPACT_ATOMS: atom_id res chain seq x y z
N ILE A 1 -19.66 8.68 25.56
CA ILE A 1 -18.78 9.64 24.83
C ILE A 1 -17.86 8.79 23.99
N SER A 2 -17.90 8.94 22.66
CA SER A 2 -17.03 8.18 21.75
C SER A 2 -15.58 8.64 21.96
N TYR A 3 -14.59 7.75 21.80
CA TYR A 3 -13.16 8.12 21.89
C TYR A 3 -12.77 9.21 20.87
N GLU A 4 -13.61 9.44 19.86
CA GLU A 4 -13.40 10.41 18.79
C GLU A 4 -13.44 11.88 19.20
N ASP A 5 -14.16 12.19 20.28
CA ASP A 5 -14.31 13.57 20.77
C ASP A 5 -13.30 13.88 21.89
N MET A 6 -12.36 12.97 22.16
CA MET A 6 -11.35 13.09 23.20
C MET A 6 -9.96 13.30 22.60
N VAL A 7 -9.80 14.34 21.79
CA VAL A 7 -8.45 14.86 21.52
C VAL A 7 -7.90 15.35 22.86
N VAL A 8 -7.00 14.56 23.44
CA VAL A 8 -6.41 14.87 24.75
C VAL A 8 -5.37 15.96 24.60
N GLU A 9 -4.52 15.85 23.58
CA GLU A 9 -3.44 16.79 23.28
C GLU A 9 -2.95 16.59 21.82
N THR A 10 -2.14 17.52 21.33
CA THR A 10 -1.44 17.43 20.04
C THR A 10 0.06 17.45 20.29
N ALA A 11 0.83 16.69 19.52
CA ALA A 11 2.29 16.67 19.66
C ALA A 11 2.88 18.06 19.36
N GLU A 12 3.70 18.58 20.27
CA GLU A 12 4.33 19.89 20.12
C GLU A 12 5.78 19.73 19.63
N SER A 13 6.15 20.50 18.60
CA SER A 13 7.53 20.58 18.15
C SER A 13 8.33 21.50 19.06
N HIS A 14 9.42 20.99 19.61
CA HIS A 14 10.36 21.78 20.43
C HIS A 14 11.68 22.06 19.71
N ALA A 15 11.99 21.29 18.66
CA ALA A 15 13.13 21.54 17.80
C ALA A 15 12.86 21.01 16.39
N TRP A 16 13.48 21.66 15.41
CA TRP A 16 13.57 21.15 14.04
C TRP A 16 14.96 21.42 13.48
N GLN A 17 15.36 20.61 12.53
CA GLN A 17 16.65 20.71 11.84
C GLN A 17 16.45 20.41 10.35
N SER A 18 17.07 21.21 9.48
CA SER A 18 17.27 20.79 8.09
C SER A 18 18.37 19.74 8.03
N LEU A 19 18.08 18.58 7.43
CA LEU A 19 19.06 17.53 7.20
C LEU A 19 19.85 17.73 5.90
N GLY A 20 19.61 18.83 5.19
CA GLY A 20 20.30 19.22 3.97
C GLY A 20 19.37 19.35 2.77
N ALA A 21 19.84 20.12 1.77
CA ALA A 21 19.24 20.24 0.46
C ALA A 21 20.17 19.58 -0.56
N GLY A 22 20.00 18.28 -0.77
CA GLY A 22 20.77 17.53 -1.76
C GLY A 22 20.12 17.60 -3.15
N PRO A 23 20.83 17.18 -4.21
CA PRO A 23 20.26 17.10 -5.55
C PRO A 23 19.24 15.97 -5.74
N VAL A 24 19.10 15.08 -4.74
CA VAL A 24 18.22 13.90 -4.79
C VAL A 24 16.97 14.09 -3.92
N SER A 25 17.12 14.74 -2.77
CA SER A 25 16.02 14.99 -1.84
C SER A 25 16.32 16.13 -0.88
N GLN A 26 15.26 16.64 -0.27
CA GLN A 26 15.33 17.58 0.84
C GLN A 26 14.57 17.00 2.03
N SER A 27 15.16 17.12 3.23
CA SER A 27 14.55 16.55 4.43
C SER A 27 14.62 17.51 5.62
N LEU A 28 13.56 17.51 6.42
CA LEU A 28 13.48 18.17 7.72
C LEU A 28 13.31 17.11 8.80
N LEU A 29 14.02 17.26 9.92
CA LEU A 29 13.83 16.46 11.12
C LEU A 29 13.11 17.30 12.17
N PHE A 30 11.96 16.84 12.64
CA PHE A 30 11.23 17.41 13.75
C PHE A 30 11.39 16.55 14.98
N LYS A 31 11.68 17.18 16.12
CA LYS A 31 11.61 16.56 17.44
C LYS A 31 10.33 17.05 18.11
N LEU A 32 9.40 16.12 18.30
CA LEU A 32 8.10 16.37 18.92
C LEU A 32 8.02 15.69 20.27
N LYS A 33 7.15 16.22 21.14
CA LYS A 33 6.80 15.61 22.42
C LYS A 33 5.28 15.53 22.53
N ILE A 34 4.78 14.43 23.08
CA ILE A 34 3.38 14.24 23.41
C ILE A 34 3.30 13.45 24.72
N GLY A 35 2.67 13.99 25.75
CA GLY A 35 2.68 13.40 27.08
C GLY A 35 4.10 13.12 27.61
N ASN A 36 4.36 11.85 27.91
CA ASN A 36 5.66 11.32 28.32
C ASN A 36 6.50 10.80 27.14
N SER A 37 5.93 10.75 25.95
CA SER A 37 6.52 10.18 24.74
C SER A 37 7.27 11.20 23.90
N ARG A 38 8.25 10.72 23.13
CA ARG A 38 9.08 11.52 22.23
C ARG A 38 8.99 10.99 20.82
N ILE A 39 8.95 11.89 19.84
CA ILE A 39 8.82 11.54 18.43
C ILE A 39 9.92 12.26 17.65
N ASP A 40 10.75 11.51 16.95
CA ASP A 40 11.65 12.03 15.92
C ASP A 40 11.00 11.73 14.56
N GLN A 41 10.55 12.76 13.87
CA GLN A 41 9.89 12.62 12.57
C GLN A 41 10.71 13.30 11.48
N ARG A 42 11.19 12.51 10.52
CA ARG A 42 11.85 13.00 9.32
C ARG A 42 10.81 13.12 8.20
N ILE A 43 10.67 14.32 7.66
CA ILE A 43 9.82 14.59 6.51
C ILE A 43 10.72 14.80 5.30
N THR A 44 10.51 14.01 4.24
CA THR A 44 11.35 14.01 3.04
C THR A 44 10.51 14.28 1.79
N LEU A 45 11.03 15.14 0.92
CA LEU A 45 10.53 15.33 -0.44
C LEU A 45 11.66 15.03 -1.42
N GLN A 46 11.48 14.02 -2.25
CA GLN A 46 12.45 13.65 -3.29
C GLN A 46 12.31 14.56 -4.51
N THR A 47 13.42 14.76 -5.23
CA THR A 47 13.43 15.51 -6.49
C THR A 47 12.54 14.82 -7.52
N ASN A 48 11.70 15.60 -8.21
CA ASN A 48 10.70 15.11 -9.19
C ASN A 48 9.65 14.14 -8.61
N SER A 49 9.51 14.08 -7.28
CA SER A 49 8.42 13.35 -6.62
C SER A 49 7.39 14.34 -6.04
N LYS A 50 6.14 13.88 -6.00
CA LYS A 50 5.05 14.55 -5.28
C LYS A 50 4.74 13.86 -3.95
N ALA A 51 5.42 12.76 -3.64
CA ALA A 51 5.29 12.01 -2.39
C ALA A 51 5.96 12.76 -1.25
N LEU A 52 5.18 13.12 -0.23
CA LEU A 52 5.72 13.63 1.03
C LEU A 52 5.86 12.46 2.00
N GLU A 53 7.09 12.03 2.25
CA GLU A 53 7.41 10.86 3.05
C GLU A 53 7.64 11.25 4.51
N PHE A 54 7.07 10.48 5.44
CA PHE A 54 7.19 10.66 6.88
C PHE A 54 7.82 9.43 7.49
N ASP A 55 9.11 9.48 7.82
CA ASP A 55 9.78 8.45 8.62
C ASP A 55 9.67 8.84 10.08
N THR A 56 8.94 8.06 10.87
CA THR A 56 8.63 8.41 12.26
C THR A 56 9.22 7.38 13.20
N LYS A 57 10.05 7.85 14.13
CA LYS A 57 10.55 7.08 15.27
C LYS A 57 9.90 7.60 16.54
N VAL A 58 9.25 6.72 17.30
CA VAL A 58 8.54 7.08 18.53
C VAL A 58 9.11 6.29 19.69
N ASP A 59 9.47 6.96 20.78
CA ASP A 59 9.62 6.35 22.10
C ASP A 59 8.30 6.51 22.84
N TRP A 60 7.50 5.44 22.83
CA TRP A 60 6.11 5.42 23.28
C TRP A 60 6.03 4.98 24.74
N GLN A 61 5.61 5.90 25.59
CA GLN A 61 5.57 5.78 27.06
C GLN A 61 4.19 6.16 27.63
N GLU A 62 3.15 6.06 26.79
CA GLU A 62 1.77 6.36 27.19
C GLU A 62 1.01 5.11 27.63
N SER A 63 -0.09 5.33 28.35
CA SER A 63 -1.07 4.30 28.71
C SER A 63 -2.49 4.80 28.41
N HIS A 64 -3.36 3.93 27.91
CA HIS A 64 -4.75 4.24 27.53
C HIS A 64 -4.88 5.37 26.49
N ARG A 65 -3.88 5.50 25.60
CA ARG A 65 -3.86 6.52 24.54
C ARG A 65 -3.70 5.89 23.16
N MET A 66 -4.09 6.63 22.15
CA MET A 66 -3.86 6.30 20.74
C MET A 66 -3.19 7.50 20.07
N LEU A 67 -2.03 7.28 19.47
CA LEU A 67 -1.36 8.26 18.62
C LEU A 67 -1.89 8.15 17.19
N ARG A 68 -2.22 9.29 16.60
CA ARG A 68 -2.79 9.40 15.25
C ARG A 68 -2.12 10.55 14.50
N THR A 69 -2.15 10.47 13.18
CA THR A 69 -1.86 11.61 12.30
C THR A 69 -3.07 11.87 11.43
N SER A 70 -3.34 13.15 11.15
CA SER A 70 -4.58 13.58 10.51
C SER A 70 -4.27 14.64 9.46
N PHE A 71 -4.76 14.42 8.25
CA PHE A 71 -4.56 15.28 7.09
C PHE A 71 -5.91 15.73 6.54
N PRO A 72 -6.36 16.94 6.87
CA PRO A 72 -7.47 17.58 6.16
C PRO A 72 -7.04 17.85 4.71
N VAL A 73 -7.75 17.26 3.76
CA VAL A 73 -7.45 17.40 2.33
C VAL A 73 -8.52 18.23 1.63
N ASN A 74 -8.14 18.95 0.58
CA ASN A 74 -9.09 19.72 -0.22
C ASN A 74 -9.69 18.85 -1.33
N VAL A 75 -10.36 17.74 -0.96
CA VAL A 75 -11.07 16.82 -1.87
C VAL A 75 -12.42 16.50 -1.25
N GLN A 76 -13.49 16.70 -2.01
CA GLN A 76 -14.85 16.37 -1.57
C GLN A 76 -15.32 15.10 -2.29
N THR A 77 -15.54 14.03 -1.55
CA THR A 77 -16.02 12.75 -2.08
C THR A 77 -16.89 12.05 -1.04
N ASP A 78 -17.91 11.33 -1.51
CA ASP A 78 -18.77 10.51 -0.64
C ASP A 78 -18.10 9.21 -0.19
N PHE A 79 -17.01 8.82 -0.85
CA PHE A 79 -16.29 7.58 -0.58
C PHE A 79 -14.77 7.76 -0.65
N ALA A 80 -14.08 6.97 0.16
CA ALA A 80 -12.65 6.74 0.08
C ALA A 80 -12.36 5.31 -0.43
N THR A 81 -11.38 5.17 -1.30
CA THR A 81 -10.94 3.88 -1.85
C THR A 81 -9.87 3.27 -0.96
N CYS A 82 -10.19 2.14 -0.33
CA CYS A 82 -9.31 1.46 0.63
C CYS A 82 -8.73 0.18 0.02
N ASP A 83 -7.43 -0.01 0.21
CA ASP A 83 -6.72 -1.23 -0.20
C ASP A 83 -7.20 -2.46 0.57
N ILE A 84 -7.43 -3.56 -0.16
CA ILE A 84 -7.72 -4.89 0.37
C ILE A 84 -6.92 -5.94 -0.42
N GLN A 85 -6.97 -7.20 0.00
CA GLN A 85 -6.31 -8.27 -0.73
C GLN A 85 -6.83 -8.34 -2.18
N TYR A 86 -5.91 -8.22 -3.14
CA TYR A 86 -6.19 -8.35 -4.57
C TYR A 86 -7.21 -7.35 -5.15
N GLY A 87 -7.41 -6.20 -4.52
CA GLY A 87 -8.32 -5.18 -5.03
C GLY A 87 -8.51 -4.01 -4.08
N HIS A 88 -9.63 -3.32 -4.21
CA HIS A 88 -9.97 -2.20 -3.34
C HIS A 88 -11.47 -2.16 -3.07
N VAL A 89 -11.84 -1.55 -1.95
CA VAL A 89 -13.25 -1.34 -1.56
C VAL A 89 -13.49 0.14 -1.32
N LYS A 90 -14.65 0.63 -1.77
CA LYS A 90 -15.10 1.99 -1.47
C LYS A 90 -15.80 2.00 -0.12
N ARG A 91 -15.36 2.87 0.78
CA ARG A 91 -15.97 3.08 2.10
C ARG A 91 -16.50 4.51 2.20
N PRO A 92 -17.71 4.71 2.73
CA PRO A 92 -18.29 6.05 2.84
C PRO A 92 -17.46 6.92 3.79
N THR A 93 -17.41 8.22 3.49
CA THR A 93 -16.76 9.26 4.32
C THR A 93 -17.76 9.97 5.25
N HIS A 94 -19.03 9.64 5.13
CA HIS A 94 -20.14 10.24 5.87
C HIS A 94 -20.82 9.20 6.77
N ARG A 95 -21.68 9.66 7.68
CA ARG A 95 -22.32 8.84 8.72
C ARG A 95 -23.84 8.88 8.63
N ASN A 96 -24.38 8.56 7.45
CA ASN A 96 -25.82 8.70 7.20
C ASN A 96 -26.65 7.49 7.65
N THR A 97 -26.04 6.30 7.73
CA THR A 97 -26.73 5.09 8.20
C THR A 97 -26.19 4.64 9.56
N THR A 98 -26.98 3.84 10.29
CA THR A 98 -26.51 3.20 11.54
C THR A 98 -25.28 2.33 11.34
N TRP A 99 -25.13 1.76 10.14
CA TRP A 99 -23.94 1.01 9.72
C TRP A 99 -22.72 1.92 9.53
N ASP A 100 -22.90 3.12 9.01
CA ASP A 100 -21.82 4.11 8.87
C ASP A 100 -21.43 4.70 10.21
N MET A 101 -22.42 4.94 11.08
CA MET A 101 -22.17 5.38 12.46
C MET A 101 -21.37 4.35 13.26
N ALA A 102 -21.50 3.05 12.97
CA ALA A 102 -20.74 2.00 13.63
C ALA A 102 -19.30 1.82 13.10
N ARG A 103 -18.97 2.41 11.93
CA ARG A 103 -17.66 2.31 11.27
C ARG A 103 -16.78 3.52 11.60
N PHE A 104 -16.35 3.60 12.86
CA PHE A 104 -15.43 4.64 13.33
C PHE A 104 -14.01 4.47 12.79
N GLU A 105 -13.61 3.22 12.57
CA GLU A 105 -12.28 2.81 12.13
C GLU A 105 -12.42 1.81 10.99
N VAL A 106 -11.55 1.91 10.00
CA VAL A 106 -11.56 1.04 8.83
C VAL A 106 -10.17 0.46 8.58
N ALA A 107 -10.14 -0.82 8.22
CA ALA A 107 -8.89 -1.52 7.95
C ALA A 107 -8.49 -1.37 6.48
N ALA A 108 -7.34 -0.79 6.18
CA ALA A 108 -6.78 -0.77 4.84
C ALA A 108 -5.35 -1.30 4.88
N GLN A 109 -4.93 -2.02 3.84
CA GLN A 109 -3.63 -2.69 3.84
C GLN A 109 -2.50 -1.70 3.59
N LYS A 110 -2.34 -1.19 2.36
CA LYS A 110 -1.20 -0.33 2.00
C LYS A 110 -1.56 1.13 1.76
N TYR A 111 -2.81 1.42 1.40
CA TYR A 111 -3.25 2.77 1.08
C TYR A 111 -4.73 3.02 1.37
N VAL A 112 -5.04 4.31 1.58
CA VAL A 112 -6.39 4.86 1.45
C VAL A 112 -6.33 6.09 0.56
N ASP A 113 -7.28 6.20 -0.36
CA ASP A 113 -7.36 7.29 -1.32
C ASP A 113 -8.70 8.04 -1.24
N MET A 114 -8.63 9.36 -1.26
CA MET A 114 -9.78 10.24 -1.49
C MET A 114 -9.55 11.01 -2.78
N SER A 115 -10.35 10.71 -3.81
CA SER A 115 -10.27 11.35 -5.12
C SER A 115 -11.63 11.81 -5.63
N ASP A 116 -11.68 12.99 -6.24
CA ASP A 116 -12.77 13.42 -7.12
C ASP A 116 -12.43 13.11 -8.59
N GLN A 117 -13.12 13.73 -9.55
CA GLN A 117 -12.88 13.51 -10.98
C GLN A 117 -11.59 14.15 -11.52
N GLN A 118 -11.01 15.11 -10.80
CA GLN A 118 -9.89 15.95 -11.24
C GLN A 118 -8.62 15.76 -10.41
N LYS A 119 -8.75 15.42 -9.13
CA LYS A 119 -7.63 15.28 -8.20
C LYS A 119 -7.93 14.28 -7.09
N GLY A 120 -6.88 13.79 -6.45
CA GLY A 120 -6.99 13.01 -5.24
C GLY A 120 -5.77 13.16 -4.34
N VAL A 121 -5.93 12.68 -3.12
CA VAL A 121 -4.85 12.54 -2.15
C VAL A 121 -4.96 11.14 -1.55
N ALA A 122 -3.87 10.40 -1.61
CA ALA A 122 -3.73 9.10 -0.98
C ALA A 122 -2.82 9.19 0.25
N LEU A 123 -3.12 8.37 1.25
CA LEU A 123 -2.28 8.12 2.40
C LEU A 123 -1.78 6.68 2.31
N LEU A 124 -0.48 6.52 2.09
CA LEU A 124 0.20 5.24 1.95
C LEU A 124 0.92 4.90 3.26
N ASN A 125 1.06 3.61 3.59
CA ASN A 125 1.78 3.19 4.79
C ASN A 125 2.49 1.84 4.58
N ASP A 126 3.40 1.52 5.49
CA ASP A 126 4.18 0.26 5.51
C ASP A 126 3.64 -0.78 6.50
N CYS A 127 3.05 -0.35 7.61
CA CYS A 127 2.69 -1.23 8.72
C CYS A 127 1.44 -0.81 9.52
N LYS A 128 0.70 0.22 9.08
CA LYS A 128 -0.41 0.83 9.81
C LYS A 128 -1.74 0.54 9.14
N TYR A 129 -2.53 -0.33 9.77
CA TYR A 129 -3.75 -0.84 9.15
C TYR A 129 -5.03 -0.09 9.56
N GLY A 130 -5.00 0.67 10.65
CA GLY A 130 -6.16 1.40 11.18
C GLY A 130 -6.27 2.81 10.61
N HIS A 131 -7.42 3.14 10.03
CA HIS A 131 -7.70 4.46 9.45
C HIS A 131 -9.04 4.98 9.95
N LYS A 132 -9.21 6.30 9.99
CA LYS A 132 -10.53 6.94 10.12
C LYS A 132 -10.75 7.84 8.92
N LEU A 133 -11.90 7.67 8.30
CA LEU A 133 -12.28 8.38 7.09
C LEU A 133 -13.58 9.09 7.38
N HIS A 134 -13.48 10.40 7.60
CA HIS A 134 -14.64 11.23 7.86
C HIS A 134 -14.50 12.55 7.11
N ASP A 135 -15.55 12.92 6.38
CA ASP A 135 -15.59 14.08 5.49
C ASP A 135 -14.38 14.09 4.55
N ASN A 136 -13.53 15.11 4.66
CA ASN A 136 -12.35 15.34 3.86
C ASN A 136 -11.05 15.08 4.64
N ILE A 137 -11.09 14.23 5.67
CA ILE A 137 -9.95 13.96 6.54
C ILE A 137 -9.43 12.54 6.30
N LEU A 138 -8.15 12.45 5.92
CA LEU A 138 -7.37 11.20 5.93
C LEU A 138 -6.65 11.08 7.27
N ASP A 139 -7.09 10.15 8.10
CA ASP A 139 -6.50 9.92 9.42
C ASP A 139 -5.97 8.49 9.54
N LEU A 140 -4.73 8.37 10.02
CA LEU A 140 -4.00 7.12 10.20
C LEU A 140 -3.70 6.89 11.68
N HIS A 141 -3.98 5.69 12.16
CA HIS A 141 -3.66 5.26 13.52
C HIS A 141 -2.22 4.76 13.55
N LEU A 142 -1.41 5.38 14.40
CA LEU A 142 0.03 5.12 14.45
C LEU A 142 0.38 4.09 15.54
N LEU A 143 -0.06 4.34 16.78
CA LEU A 143 0.20 3.49 17.95
C LEU A 143 -1.00 3.51 18.90
N ARG A 144 -1.20 2.42 19.63
CA ARG A 144 -2.19 2.32 20.72
C ARG A 144 -1.48 1.84 21.98
N ALA A 145 -1.94 2.25 23.16
CA ALA A 145 -1.46 1.74 24.44
C ALA A 145 -2.62 1.09 25.23
N PRO A 146 -3.21 -0.02 24.76
CA PRO A 146 -4.13 -0.78 25.60
C PRO A 146 -3.36 -1.41 26.77
N THR A 147 -4.03 -1.65 27.90
CA THR A 147 -3.44 -2.35 29.06
C THR A 147 -4.06 -3.72 29.32
N HIS A 148 -4.94 -4.16 28.42
CA HIS A 148 -5.56 -5.48 28.45
C HIS A 148 -5.67 -6.02 27.01
N PRO A 149 -5.30 -7.29 26.76
CA PRO A 149 -4.83 -8.30 27.72
C PRO A 149 -3.38 -8.12 28.19
N ASP A 150 -2.61 -7.28 27.51
CA ASP A 150 -1.20 -7.02 27.82
C ASP A 150 -1.04 -5.63 28.49
N PRO A 151 -0.55 -5.55 29.74
CA PRO A 151 -0.34 -4.28 30.45
C PRO A 151 0.68 -3.34 29.81
N ASP A 152 1.67 -3.90 29.10
CA ASP A 152 2.82 -3.18 28.56
C ASP A 152 2.75 -3.06 27.03
N ALA A 153 1.56 -3.25 26.45
CA ALA A 153 1.37 -3.31 25.00
C ALA A 153 1.92 -2.05 24.32
N ASP A 154 2.75 -2.28 23.30
CA ASP A 154 3.41 -1.26 22.48
C ASP A 154 4.28 -0.25 23.26
N LEU A 155 4.62 -0.47 24.53
CA LEU A 155 5.62 0.37 25.20
C LEU A 155 7.00 0.24 24.56
N GLY A 156 7.72 1.36 24.45
CA GLY A 156 9.09 1.39 23.95
C GLY A 156 9.24 2.01 22.55
N THR A 157 10.29 1.61 21.82
CA THR A 157 10.67 2.25 20.57
C THR A 157 10.00 1.61 19.36
N HIS A 158 9.37 2.44 18.54
CA HIS A 158 8.74 2.07 17.27
C HIS A 158 9.31 2.87 16.12
N GLN A 159 9.33 2.27 14.94
CA GLN A 159 9.66 2.94 13.69
C GLN A 159 8.66 2.52 12.62
N PHE A 160 8.18 3.49 11.85
CA PHE A 160 7.24 3.27 10.76
C PHE A 160 7.27 4.44 9.79
N SER A 161 6.86 4.18 8.55
CA SER A 161 6.82 5.18 7.50
C SER A 161 5.45 5.26 6.84
N TYR A 162 5.03 6.48 6.52
CA TYR A 162 3.81 6.74 5.77
C TYR A 162 4.02 7.91 4.81
N VAL A 163 3.19 7.99 3.78
CA VAL A 163 3.37 8.95 2.68
C VAL A 163 2.05 9.64 2.38
N LEU A 164 2.08 10.97 2.34
CA LEU A 164 0.98 11.75 1.79
C LEU A 164 1.25 11.97 0.30
N TYR A 165 0.36 11.45 -0.54
CA TYR A 165 0.56 11.34 -1.98
C TYR A 165 -0.57 12.01 -2.77
N PRO A 166 -0.43 13.30 -3.14
CA PRO A 166 -1.37 13.94 -4.04
C PRO A 166 -1.24 13.36 -5.45
N HIS A 167 -2.35 13.22 -6.17
CA HIS A 167 -2.36 12.83 -7.57
C HIS A 167 -3.45 13.56 -8.36
N ASN A 168 -3.34 13.49 -9.68
CA ASN A 168 -4.33 14.02 -10.60
C ASN A 168 -5.33 12.93 -10.97
N ASN A 169 -6.51 13.36 -11.42
CA ASN A 169 -7.63 12.52 -11.85
C ASN A 169 -8.15 11.57 -10.75
N THR A 170 -9.03 10.66 -11.17
CA THR A 170 -9.62 9.62 -10.33
C THR A 170 -8.59 8.58 -9.86
N PHE A 171 -8.92 7.85 -8.79
CA PHE A 171 -8.17 6.67 -8.34
C PHE A 171 -7.86 5.66 -9.48
N GLN A 172 -8.82 5.42 -10.38
CA GLN A 172 -8.63 4.48 -11.49
C GLN A 172 -7.51 4.90 -12.44
N GLN A 173 -7.29 6.20 -12.58
CA GLN A 173 -6.29 6.81 -13.48
C GLN A 173 -4.99 7.22 -12.75
N SER A 174 -4.91 6.99 -11.45
CA SER A 174 -3.73 7.30 -10.64
C SER A 174 -2.74 6.14 -10.57
N ASP A 175 -1.53 6.44 -10.11
CA ASP A 175 -0.43 5.50 -9.85
C ASP A 175 -0.33 5.12 -8.35
N VAL A 176 -1.39 5.36 -7.57
CA VAL A 176 -1.41 5.11 -6.12
C VAL A 176 -1.07 3.67 -5.74
N ILE A 177 -1.59 2.69 -6.51
CA ILE A 177 -1.34 1.26 -6.24
C ILE A 177 0.14 0.94 -6.43
N GLU A 178 0.73 1.44 -7.51
CA GLU A 178 2.13 1.25 -7.86
C GLU A 178 3.05 1.92 -6.83
N GLN A 179 2.73 3.14 -6.41
CA GLN A 179 3.49 3.86 -5.37
C GLN A 179 3.40 3.17 -4.01
N ALA A 180 2.21 2.70 -3.62
CA ALA A 180 2.03 1.94 -2.38
C ALA A 180 2.84 0.62 -2.41
N GLN A 181 2.91 -0.04 -3.58
CA GLN A 181 3.73 -1.23 -3.75
C GLN A 181 5.24 -0.91 -3.65
N GLN A 182 5.70 0.17 -4.29
CA GLN A 182 7.11 0.60 -4.23
C GLN A 182 7.54 0.95 -2.81
N LEU A 183 6.68 1.63 -2.04
CA LEU A 183 6.92 1.90 -0.61
C LEU A 183 7.14 0.62 0.20
N ASN A 184 6.36 -0.42 -0.10
CA ASN A 184 6.37 -1.69 0.63
C ASN A 184 7.35 -2.73 0.07
N GLN A 185 8.11 -2.38 -0.98
CA GLN A 185 9.03 -3.30 -1.65
C GLN A 185 10.34 -2.59 -1.96
N GLU A 186 11.24 -2.57 -0.98
CA GLU A 186 12.56 -1.98 -1.13
C GLU A 186 13.38 -2.67 -2.24
N PRO A 187 14.20 -1.91 -2.98
CA PRO A 187 15.09 -2.48 -3.98
C PRO A 187 16.14 -3.39 -3.34
N LEU A 188 16.38 -4.55 -3.97
CA LEU A 188 17.44 -5.46 -3.54
C LEU A 188 18.79 -5.04 -4.15
N LEU A 189 19.81 -4.87 -3.29
CA LEU A 189 21.18 -4.56 -3.70
C LEU A 189 22.07 -5.79 -3.63
N PHE A 190 22.65 -6.20 -4.77
CA PHE A 190 23.61 -7.31 -4.86
C PHE A 190 25.04 -6.78 -5.04
N VAL A 191 25.79 -6.66 -3.94
CA VAL A 191 27.16 -6.13 -3.95
C VAL A 191 28.08 -7.00 -4.80
N GLY A 192 28.87 -6.37 -5.68
CA GLY A 192 29.87 -7.04 -6.52
C GLY A 192 29.30 -7.81 -7.71
N LYS A 193 27.98 -7.73 -7.97
CA LYS A 193 27.37 -8.25 -9.20
C LYS A 193 27.30 -7.14 -10.24
N PRO A 194 27.62 -7.43 -11.51
CA PRO A 194 27.43 -6.45 -12.58
C PRO A 194 25.94 -6.15 -12.73
N LEU A 195 25.61 -4.95 -13.18
CA LEU A 195 24.26 -4.66 -13.65
C LEU A 195 24.01 -5.52 -14.90
N SER A 196 23.26 -6.60 -14.74
CA SER A 196 22.85 -7.49 -15.81
C SER A 196 21.34 -7.49 -15.94
N ASP A 197 20.83 -7.55 -17.17
CA ASP A 197 19.40 -7.68 -17.40
C ASP A 197 18.85 -8.94 -16.71
N LEU A 198 17.99 -8.72 -15.73
CA LEU A 198 17.24 -9.81 -15.11
C LEU A 198 16.26 -10.35 -16.15
N LYS A 199 16.30 -11.67 -16.37
CA LYS A 199 15.36 -12.37 -17.26
C LYS A 199 14.36 -13.14 -16.41
N PRO A 200 13.22 -12.52 -16.00
CA PRO A 200 12.17 -13.25 -15.30
C PRO A 200 11.59 -14.34 -16.22
N PRO A 201 10.96 -15.40 -15.69
CA PRO A 201 10.35 -16.44 -16.52
C PRO A 201 9.18 -15.92 -17.38
N VAL A 202 8.57 -14.82 -16.97
CA VAL A 202 7.48 -14.14 -17.69
C VAL A 202 7.61 -12.63 -17.52
N LEU A 203 7.27 -11.89 -18.57
CA LEU A 203 7.00 -10.45 -18.51
C LEU A 203 5.50 -10.23 -18.62
N VAL A 204 4.96 -9.35 -17.78
CA VAL A 204 3.54 -9.00 -17.74
C VAL A 204 3.38 -7.56 -18.22
N ASP A 205 2.74 -7.38 -19.38
CA ASP A 205 2.40 -6.08 -19.93
C ASP A 205 0.88 -5.85 -19.80
N GLY A 206 0.51 -4.94 -18.90
CA GLY A 206 -0.87 -4.55 -18.67
C GLY A 206 -0.93 -3.52 -17.54
N PRO A 207 -1.28 -2.25 -17.81
CA PRO A 207 -1.16 -1.17 -16.82
C PRO A 207 -2.03 -1.36 -15.57
N ASN A 208 -3.10 -2.15 -15.66
CA ASN A 208 -4.04 -2.39 -14.56
C ASN A 208 -3.86 -3.78 -13.92
N VAL A 209 -2.86 -4.55 -14.35
CA VAL A 209 -2.67 -5.95 -13.94
C VAL A 209 -1.32 -6.11 -13.23
N GLY A 210 -1.36 -6.51 -11.97
CA GLY A 210 -0.16 -6.80 -11.18
C GLY A 210 0.25 -8.26 -11.29
N LEU A 211 1.56 -8.53 -11.33
CA LEU A 211 2.13 -9.84 -11.02
C LEU A 211 2.30 -9.94 -9.51
N GLU A 212 1.36 -10.59 -8.83
CA GLU A 212 1.30 -10.64 -7.37
C GLU A 212 2.06 -11.83 -6.79
N VAL A 213 2.21 -12.91 -7.57
CA VAL A 213 2.96 -14.10 -7.14
C VAL A 213 3.85 -14.58 -8.27
N LEU A 214 5.11 -14.84 -7.94
CA LEU A 214 6.03 -15.66 -8.70
C LEU A 214 6.74 -16.60 -7.72
N LYS A 215 6.45 -17.89 -7.80
CA LYS A 215 7.02 -18.91 -6.91
C LYS A 215 7.25 -20.22 -7.64
N LYS A 216 7.97 -21.16 -7.04
CA LYS A 216 7.97 -22.55 -7.51
C LYS A 216 6.67 -23.25 -7.10
N ALA A 217 6.20 -24.18 -7.92
CA ALA A 217 5.14 -25.10 -7.51
C ALA A 217 5.64 -25.99 -6.36
N GLU A 218 4.72 -26.41 -5.49
CA GLU A 218 5.09 -27.26 -4.33
C GLU A 218 5.35 -28.71 -4.74
N LYS A 219 4.55 -29.23 -5.67
CA LYS A 219 4.53 -30.66 -6.05
C LYS A 219 5.13 -30.94 -7.42
N GLU A 220 5.44 -29.89 -8.19
CA GLU A 220 5.89 -29.99 -9.57
C GLU A 220 7.14 -29.13 -9.76
N ASN A 221 7.99 -29.50 -10.72
CA ASN A 221 9.15 -28.69 -11.08
C ASN A 221 8.78 -27.64 -12.13
N CYS A 222 7.93 -26.69 -11.75
CA CYS A 222 7.49 -25.59 -12.59
C CYS A 222 7.40 -24.28 -11.80
N TRP A 223 7.31 -23.14 -12.50
CA TRP A 223 7.01 -21.86 -11.86
C TRP A 223 5.50 -21.65 -11.83
N VAL A 224 5.01 -21.00 -10.79
CA VAL A 224 3.63 -20.56 -10.65
C VAL A 224 3.61 -19.04 -10.63
N ILE A 225 2.77 -18.48 -11.47
CA ILE A 225 2.50 -17.05 -11.50
C ILE A 225 1.05 -16.76 -11.19
N ARG A 226 0.80 -15.65 -10.50
CA ARG A 226 -0.54 -15.13 -10.26
C ARG A 226 -0.60 -13.68 -10.68
N ILE A 227 -1.50 -13.41 -11.61
CA ILE A 227 -1.79 -12.06 -12.08
C ILE A 227 -3.17 -11.63 -11.59
N VAL A 228 -3.31 -10.35 -11.29
CA VAL A 228 -4.52 -9.79 -10.69
C VAL A 228 -4.86 -8.46 -11.34
N GLU A 229 -6.12 -8.29 -11.73
CA GLU A 229 -6.65 -6.99 -12.14
C GLU A 229 -6.95 -6.13 -10.92
N ARG A 230 -6.37 -4.93 -10.82
CA ARG A 230 -6.35 -4.15 -9.56
C ARG A 230 -7.23 -2.90 -9.58
N LYS A 231 -7.73 -2.49 -10.75
CA LYS A 231 -8.47 -1.23 -10.95
C LYS A 231 -9.99 -1.43 -11.00
N GLY A 232 -10.49 -2.67 -10.95
CA GLY A 232 -11.92 -2.98 -10.97
C GLY A 232 -12.53 -2.78 -12.35
N MET A 233 -11.75 -2.97 -13.41
CA MET A 233 -12.19 -2.78 -14.79
C MET A 233 -11.77 -3.93 -15.69
N LYS A 234 -12.39 -4.04 -16.87
CA LYS A 234 -11.95 -5.02 -17.87
C LYS A 234 -10.59 -4.58 -18.43
N SER A 235 -9.58 -5.43 -18.29
CA SER A 235 -8.19 -5.09 -18.62
C SER A 235 -7.58 -6.11 -19.59
N LEU A 236 -6.90 -5.61 -20.62
CA LEU A 236 -6.09 -6.45 -21.51
C LEU A 236 -4.72 -6.64 -20.87
N VAL A 237 -4.22 -7.88 -20.86
CA VAL A 237 -2.85 -8.20 -20.45
C VAL A 237 -2.17 -9.06 -21.52
N ARG A 238 -0.88 -8.83 -21.71
CA ARG A 238 0.02 -9.66 -22.52
C ARG A 238 1.04 -10.31 -21.61
N LEU A 239 1.13 -11.63 -21.67
CA LEU A 239 2.13 -12.42 -20.96
C LEU A 239 3.17 -12.87 -21.96
N HIS A 240 4.42 -12.46 -21.79
CA HIS A 240 5.52 -12.84 -22.66
C HIS A 240 6.44 -13.81 -21.92
N LEU A 241 6.44 -15.07 -22.33
CA LEU A 241 7.39 -16.05 -21.81
C LEU A 241 8.79 -15.77 -22.36
N THR A 242 9.79 -15.77 -21.49
CA THR A 242 11.18 -15.45 -21.90
C THR A 242 11.93 -16.65 -22.50
N SER A 243 11.42 -17.86 -22.30
CA SER A 243 11.91 -19.08 -22.95
C SER A 243 10.95 -19.54 -24.05
N SER A 244 11.48 -19.86 -25.23
CA SER A 244 10.69 -20.39 -26.36
C SER A 244 10.16 -21.80 -26.14
N THR A 245 10.73 -22.55 -25.19
CA THR A 245 10.30 -23.91 -24.81
C THR A 245 9.27 -23.90 -23.68
N SER A 246 8.92 -22.73 -23.14
CA SER A 246 7.96 -22.61 -22.06
C SER A 246 6.54 -22.45 -22.57
N SER A 247 5.59 -22.95 -21.79
CA SER A 247 4.16 -22.70 -21.99
C SER A 247 3.46 -22.32 -20.68
N LEU A 248 2.34 -21.62 -20.81
CA LEU A 248 1.45 -21.24 -19.73
C LEU A 248 0.26 -22.19 -19.68
N GLN A 249 0.15 -22.96 -18.61
CA GLN A 249 -1.01 -23.78 -18.30
C GLN A 249 -1.87 -23.05 -17.24
N PRO A 250 -3.10 -22.62 -17.56
CA PRO A 250 -3.99 -22.07 -16.55
C PRO A 250 -4.31 -23.11 -15.48
N THR A 251 -4.40 -22.69 -14.23
CA THR A 251 -4.67 -23.55 -13.07
C THR A 251 -5.48 -22.81 -12.02
N ASP A 252 -6.05 -23.53 -11.07
CA ASP A 252 -6.77 -22.94 -9.94
C ASP A 252 -5.82 -22.36 -8.87
N LEU A 253 -6.38 -21.69 -7.86
CA LEU A 253 -5.58 -21.03 -6.81
C LEU A 253 -4.73 -22.03 -6.00
N MET A 254 -5.19 -23.27 -5.92
CA MET A 254 -4.54 -24.38 -5.21
C MET A 254 -3.49 -25.11 -6.05
N GLU A 255 -3.37 -24.79 -7.34
CA GLU A 255 -2.45 -25.42 -8.31
C GLU A 255 -2.75 -26.90 -8.57
N TRP A 256 -3.97 -27.36 -8.25
CA TRP A 256 -4.36 -28.78 -8.32
C TRP A 256 -5.12 -29.11 -9.59
N ASN A 257 -5.89 -28.16 -10.12
CA ASN A 257 -6.76 -28.39 -11.27
C ASN A 257 -6.34 -27.49 -12.42
N ASP A 258 -5.65 -28.09 -13.39
CA ASP A 258 -5.30 -27.41 -14.62
C ASP A 258 -6.54 -27.26 -15.51
N SER A 259 -6.71 -26.08 -16.09
CA SER A 259 -7.87 -25.73 -16.90
C SER A 259 -7.46 -25.08 -18.21
N GLY A 260 -8.30 -25.18 -19.23
CA GLY A 260 -8.03 -24.60 -20.54
C GLY A 260 -6.81 -25.21 -21.25
N GLN A 261 -6.43 -24.60 -22.37
CA GLN A 261 -5.31 -25.05 -23.19
C GLN A 261 -4.01 -24.35 -22.78
N SER A 262 -2.92 -25.13 -22.78
CA SER A 262 -1.57 -24.57 -22.64
C SER A 262 -1.24 -23.67 -23.83
N SER A 263 -0.65 -22.51 -23.57
CA SER A 263 -0.28 -21.53 -24.60
C SER A 263 1.19 -21.18 -24.52
N ALA A 264 1.91 -21.23 -25.64
CA ALA A 264 3.34 -20.89 -25.72
C ALA A 264 3.54 -19.47 -26.29
N GLY A 265 4.72 -18.89 -26.04
CA GLY A 265 5.09 -17.57 -26.56
C GLY A 265 4.33 -16.42 -25.88
N GLU A 266 3.72 -15.54 -26.70
CA GLU A 266 2.95 -14.38 -26.23
C GLU A 266 1.47 -14.75 -26.06
N VAL A 267 0.96 -14.63 -24.83
CA VAL A 267 -0.44 -14.92 -24.50
C VAL A 267 -1.17 -13.61 -24.24
N LYS A 268 -2.21 -13.34 -25.02
CA LYS A 268 -3.11 -12.19 -24.83
C LYS A 268 -4.42 -12.66 -24.23
N LEU A 269 -4.84 -12.03 -23.14
CA LEU A 269 -6.13 -12.30 -22.53
C LEU A 269 -6.74 -11.06 -21.90
N PHE A 270 -8.05 -11.09 -21.75
CA PHE A 270 -8.78 -10.11 -20.94
C PHE A 270 -8.99 -10.66 -19.53
N LEU A 271 -8.80 -9.80 -18.54
CA LEU A 271 -9.25 -10.01 -17.16
C LEU A 271 -10.54 -9.22 -16.93
N LYS A 272 -11.47 -9.82 -16.20
CA LYS A 272 -12.65 -9.15 -15.63
C LYS A 272 -12.22 -8.27 -14.45
N PRO A 273 -13.06 -7.30 -14.03
CA PRO A 273 -12.84 -6.54 -12.80
C PRO A 273 -12.46 -7.44 -11.62
N PHE A 274 -11.32 -7.15 -10.97
CA PHE A 274 -10.79 -7.89 -9.83
C PHE A 274 -10.54 -9.39 -10.07
N GLU A 275 -10.39 -9.82 -11.32
CA GLU A 275 -10.13 -11.22 -11.63
C GLU A 275 -8.69 -11.61 -11.24
N ILE A 276 -8.57 -12.77 -10.58
CA ILE A 276 -7.32 -13.42 -10.26
C ILE A 276 -7.13 -14.59 -11.22
N LYS A 277 -6.00 -14.64 -11.93
CA LYS A 277 -5.62 -15.80 -12.76
C LYS A 277 -4.29 -16.36 -12.33
N THR A 278 -4.24 -17.69 -12.17
CA THR A 278 -3.04 -18.43 -11.82
C THR A 278 -2.63 -19.28 -13.01
N PHE A 279 -1.33 -19.32 -13.30
CA PHE A 279 -0.77 -20.14 -14.36
C PHE A 279 0.47 -20.87 -13.86
N LYS A 280 0.66 -22.10 -14.33
CA LYS A 280 1.93 -22.81 -14.27
C LYS A 280 2.73 -22.48 -15.54
N ILE A 281 4.00 -22.13 -15.38
CA ILE A 281 4.97 -22.03 -16.47
C ILE A 281 5.74 -23.35 -16.49
N THR A 282 5.39 -24.20 -17.45
CA THR A 282 6.05 -25.48 -17.69
C THR A 282 7.08 -25.32 -18.81
N GLN A 283 8.05 -26.24 -18.86
CA GLN A 283 9.03 -26.33 -19.95
C GLN A 283 8.80 -27.66 -20.68
N SER A 284 8.69 -27.59 -22.00
CA SER A 284 8.75 -28.77 -22.86
C SER A 284 10.23 -29.15 -23.03
N PHE A 285 10.57 -30.39 -22.66
CA PHE A 285 11.88 -31.00 -22.94
C PHE A 285 11.92 -31.53 -24.37
#